data_AF-A0A450YR81-F1
#
_entry.id   AF-A0A450YR81-F1
#
_cell.length_a   1.000
_cell.length_b   1.000
_cell.length_c   1.000
_cell.angle_alpha   90.00
_cell.angle_beta   90.00
_cell.angle_gamma   90.00
#
_symmetry.space_group_name_H-M   'P 1'
#
loop_
_entity.id
_entity.type
_entity.pdbx_description
1 polymer ?
#
loop_
_entity_poly.entity_id
_entity_poly.type
_entity_poly.pdbx_seq_one_letter_code
_entity_poly.pdbx_strand_id
1 'polypeptide(L)'
;MCPPLAVEYADKGQNEIDLKIKIKELLAAGTRYVWVVHLVGPQRVEVHVKDGPNRLLSATDLLEAPGILRNPVPVHALFDRKEAHRVTLRNLLQRKGYENLEAVLQEGVQRGKAEGELAASIKALLSTLAIRGIPVDAETRARIRDCHDAKQLDAWFAKAVVADRLEDVFREG
;
A
#
# COMPACT_ATOMS: atom_id res chain seq x y z
N MET A 1 -13.82 20.31 -19.80
CA MET A 1 -12.41 19.90 -19.97
C MET A 1 -12.40 18.47 -20.48
N CYS A 2 -11.68 18.17 -21.56
CA CYS A 2 -11.60 16.82 -22.13
C CYS A 2 -10.65 15.96 -21.28
N PRO A 3 -10.91 14.66 -21.03
CA PRO A 3 -9.98 13.81 -20.29
C PRO A 3 -8.66 13.65 -21.06
N PRO A 4 -7.50 13.65 -20.39
CA PRO A 4 -6.22 13.54 -21.07
C PRO A 4 -5.97 12.13 -21.65
N LEU A 5 -6.66 11.11 -21.14
CA LEU A 5 -6.68 9.73 -21.65
C LEU A 5 -8.14 9.27 -21.70
N ALA A 6 -8.58 8.75 -22.85
CA ALA A 6 -9.88 8.11 -23.04
C ALA A 6 -9.68 6.62 -23.38
N VAL A 7 -10.58 5.75 -22.91
CA VAL A 7 -10.57 4.32 -23.20
C VAL A 7 -11.93 3.94 -23.80
N GLU A 8 -11.90 3.32 -24.97
CA GLU A 8 -13.05 2.86 -25.74
C GLU A 8 -13.00 1.34 -25.86
N TYR A 9 -14.12 0.66 -25.68
CA TYR A 9 -14.22 -0.79 -25.86
C TYR A 9 -14.94 -1.10 -27.17
N ALA A 10 -14.29 -1.88 -28.03
CA ALA A 10 -14.80 -2.25 -29.35
C ALA A 10 -15.24 -3.72 -29.39
N ASP A 11 -16.54 -3.95 -29.64
CA ASP A 11 -17.16 -5.27 -29.75
C ASP A 11 -17.64 -5.58 -31.18
N LYS A 12 -18.31 -6.73 -31.37
CA LYS A 12 -18.78 -7.20 -32.69
C LYS A 12 -19.84 -6.29 -33.34
N GLY A 13 -20.50 -5.42 -32.57
CA GLY A 13 -21.61 -4.59 -33.05
C GLY A 13 -21.21 -3.14 -33.33
N GLN A 14 -19.95 -2.76 -33.09
CA GLN A 14 -19.53 -1.38 -33.23
C GLN A 14 -19.38 -0.97 -34.70
N ASN A 15 -19.99 0.16 -35.05
CA ASN A 15 -19.75 0.82 -36.33
C ASN A 15 -18.35 1.44 -36.35
N GLU A 16 -17.45 0.85 -37.15
CA GLU A 16 -16.06 1.32 -37.29
C GLU A 16 -15.96 2.79 -37.75
N ILE A 17 -16.95 3.28 -38.50
CA ILE A 17 -16.99 4.68 -38.98
C ILE A 17 -17.23 5.62 -37.80
N ASP A 18 -18.21 5.31 -36.96
CA ASP A 18 -18.56 6.13 -35.80
C ASP A 18 -17.42 6.15 -34.77
N LEU A 19 -16.75 5.01 -34.57
CA LEU A 19 -15.56 4.95 -33.72
C LEU A 19 -14.43 5.86 -34.24
N LYS A 20 -14.17 5.84 -35.55
CA LYS A 20 -13.16 6.72 -36.17
C LYS A 20 -13.50 8.20 -36.02
N ILE A 21 -14.78 8.56 -36.14
CA ILE A 21 -15.25 9.94 -35.91
C ILE A 21 -15.01 10.32 -34.45
N LYS A 22 -15.45 9.48 -33.50
CA LYS A 22 -15.30 9.72 -32.06
C LYS A 22 -13.83 9.91 -31.64
N ILE A 23 -12.91 9.07 -32.16
CA ILE A 23 -11.47 9.21 -31.88
C ILE A 23 -10.95 10.57 -32.33
N LYS A 24 -11.31 11.01 -33.55
CA LYS A 24 -10.90 12.33 -34.08
C LYS A 24 -11.45 13.48 -33.24
N GLU A 25 -12.71 13.40 -32.82
CA GLU A 25 -13.33 14.41 -31.97
C GLU A 25 -12.64 14.54 -30.61
N LEU A 26 -12.33 13.41 -29.96
CA LEU A 26 -11.63 13.39 -28.67
C LEU A 26 -10.23 14.01 -28.79
N LEU A 27 -9.46 13.63 -29.81
CA LEU A 27 -8.12 14.17 -30.04
C LEU A 27 -8.16 15.67 -30.38
N ALA A 28 -9.13 16.11 -31.19
CA ALA A 28 -9.35 17.52 -31.51
C ALA A 28 -9.74 18.34 -30.27
N ALA A 29 -10.54 17.76 -29.36
CA ALA A 29 -10.96 18.37 -28.10
C ALA A 29 -9.85 18.40 -27.02
N GLY A 30 -8.68 17.82 -27.29
CA GLY A 30 -7.50 17.91 -26.43
C GLY A 30 -7.18 16.64 -25.62
N THR A 31 -7.88 15.53 -25.83
CA THR A 31 -7.42 14.23 -25.33
C THR A 31 -6.05 13.91 -25.93
N ARG A 32 -5.09 13.49 -25.08
CA ARG A 32 -3.72 13.19 -25.51
C ARG A 32 -3.58 11.75 -26.01
N TYR A 33 -4.34 10.83 -25.42
CA TYR A 33 -4.35 9.41 -25.75
C TYR A 33 -5.78 8.88 -25.84
N VAL A 34 -6.10 8.13 -26.89
CA VAL A 34 -7.32 7.31 -26.96
C VAL A 34 -6.89 5.85 -27.12
N TRP A 35 -7.32 4.99 -26.21
CA TRP A 35 -7.07 3.55 -26.25
C TRP A 35 -8.32 2.81 -26.66
N VAL A 36 -8.27 2.07 -27.77
CA VAL A 36 -9.37 1.22 -28.23
C VAL A 36 -9.06 -0.23 -27.88
N VAL A 37 -9.85 -0.81 -26.99
CA VAL A 37 -9.72 -2.17 -26.50
C VAL A 37 -10.58 -3.09 -27.35
N HIS A 38 -9.96 -3.99 -28.13
CA HIS A 38 -10.71 -4.90 -28.99
C HIS A 38 -11.12 -6.15 -28.22
N LEU A 39 -12.43 -6.32 -28.01
CA LEU A 39 -13.03 -7.48 -27.33
C LEU A 39 -13.21 -8.70 -28.24
N VAL A 40 -12.94 -8.54 -29.54
CA VAL A 40 -13.13 -9.56 -30.57
C VAL A 40 -11.81 -9.95 -31.22
N GLY A 41 -11.59 -11.26 -31.34
CA GLY A 41 -10.35 -11.81 -31.87
C GLY A 41 -9.23 -11.76 -30.82
N PRO A 42 -7.95 -11.68 -31.25
CA PRO A 42 -6.84 -11.58 -30.33
C PRO A 42 -6.96 -10.34 -29.44
N GLN A 43 -6.73 -10.52 -28.13
CA GLN A 43 -6.66 -9.43 -27.16
C GLN A 43 -5.58 -8.42 -27.56
N ARG A 44 -6.01 -7.20 -27.85
CA ARG A 44 -5.16 -6.12 -28.32
C ARG A 44 -5.77 -4.76 -28.05
N VAL A 45 -4.93 -3.75 -28.04
CA VAL A 45 -5.32 -2.35 -27.84
C VAL A 45 -4.68 -1.49 -28.93
N GLU A 46 -5.50 -0.71 -29.63
CA GLU A 46 -5.04 0.35 -30.51
C GLU A 46 -4.85 1.64 -29.70
N VAL A 47 -3.66 2.22 -29.81
CA VAL A 47 -3.28 3.47 -29.13
C VAL A 47 -3.21 4.58 -30.17
N HIS A 48 -4.11 5.55 -30.03
CA HIS A 48 -4.14 6.77 -30.84
C HIS A 48 -3.60 7.95 -30.03
N VAL A 49 -2.77 8.75 -30.67
CA VAL A 49 -2.19 9.98 -30.13
C VAL A 49 -2.42 11.12 -31.10
N LYS A 50 -2.58 12.35 -30.59
CA LYS A 50 -3.01 13.51 -31.39
C LYS A 50 -2.14 13.76 -32.64
N ASP A 51 -0.83 13.57 -32.53
CA ASP A 51 0.15 13.93 -33.56
C ASP A 51 1.20 12.83 -33.77
N GLY A 52 0.82 11.56 -33.71
CA GLY A 52 1.76 10.44 -33.81
C GLY A 52 1.16 9.19 -34.45
N PRO A 53 2.00 8.18 -34.76
CA PRO A 53 1.54 6.96 -35.38
C PRO A 53 0.64 6.17 -34.42
N ASN A 54 -0.44 5.60 -34.96
CA ASN A 54 -1.24 4.63 -34.24
C ASN A 54 -0.38 3.39 -33.92
N ARG A 55 -0.50 2.86 -32.71
CA ARG A 55 0.22 1.65 -32.30
C ARG A 55 -0.78 0.56 -31.95
N LEU A 56 -0.52 -0.66 -32.42
CA LEU A 56 -1.28 -1.84 -32.00
C LEU A 56 -0.45 -2.62 -30.98
N LEU A 57 -1.01 -2.83 -29.80
CA LEU A 57 -0.38 -3.54 -28.69
C LEU A 57 -1.12 -4.85 -28.43
N SER A 58 -0.37 -5.93 -28.27
CA SER A 58 -0.86 -7.28 -27.94
C SER A 58 -1.07 -7.46 -26.43
N ALA A 59 -1.67 -8.58 -26.03
CA ALA A 59 -1.94 -8.91 -24.62
C ALA A 59 -0.70 -8.87 -23.70
N THR A 60 0.49 -9.16 -24.25
CA THR A 60 1.76 -9.19 -23.49
C THR A 60 2.43 -7.83 -23.36
N ASP A 61 1.96 -6.83 -24.10
CA ASP A 61 2.54 -5.50 -24.10
C ASP A 61 2.07 -4.66 -22.90
N LEU A 62 2.79 -3.55 -22.67
CA LEU A 62 2.46 -2.55 -21.67
C LEU A 62 1.93 -1.29 -22.34
N LEU A 63 0.87 -0.73 -21.77
CA LEU A 63 0.31 0.56 -22.14
C LEU A 63 0.93 1.66 -21.30
N GLU A 64 1.38 2.71 -21.97
CA GLU A 64 1.99 3.88 -21.36
C GLU A 64 1.23 5.14 -21.75
N ALA A 65 1.14 6.09 -20.82
CA ALA A 65 0.67 7.44 -21.10
C ALA A 65 1.45 8.45 -20.24
N PRO A 66 2.67 8.84 -20.68
CA PRO A 66 3.54 9.77 -19.96
C PRO A 66 2.83 11.07 -19.53
N GLY A 67 3.02 11.45 -18.27
CA GLY A 67 2.37 12.62 -17.66
C GLY A 67 0.88 12.44 -17.34
N ILE A 68 0.35 11.21 -17.48
CA ILE A 68 -1.01 10.84 -17.05
C ILE A 68 -0.93 9.64 -16.11
N LEU A 69 -0.27 8.57 -16.56
CA LEU A 69 -0.07 7.37 -15.76
C LEU A 69 1.27 7.42 -15.05
N ARG A 70 1.25 7.08 -13.75
CA ARG A 70 2.47 6.87 -12.97
C ARG A 70 3.18 5.58 -13.35
N ASN A 71 2.42 4.52 -13.61
CA ASN A 71 2.95 3.20 -13.93
C ASN A 71 2.34 2.71 -15.26
N PRO A 72 3.09 1.97 -16.07
CA PRO A 72 2.54 1.27 -17.22
C PRO A 72 1.43 0.29 -16.79
N VAL A 73 0.41 0.16 -17.65
CA VAL A 73 -0.73 -0.74 -17.47
C VAL A 73 -0.56 -1.89 -18.44
N PRO A 74 -0.42 -3.14 -17.98
CA PRO A 74 -0.38 -4.28 -18.89
C PRO A 74 -1.67 -4.39 -19.72
N VAL A 75 -1.58 -4.69 -21.01
CA VAL A 75 -2.75 -4.78 -21.89
C VAL A 75 -3.78 -5.78 -21.36
N HIS A 76 -3.33 -6.96 -20.93
CA HIS A 76 -4.20 -7.99 -20.35
C HIS A 76 -5.00 -7.51 -19.12
N ALA A 77 -4.56 -6.47 -18.40
CA ALA A 77 -5.31 -5.90 -17.27
C ALA A 77 -6.61 -5.17 -17.71
N LEU A 78 -6.78 -4.86 -19.00
CA LEU A 78 -8.04 -4.34 -19.54
C LEU A 78 -9.07 -5.42 -19.85
N PHE A 79 -8.67 -6.69 -19.78
CA PHE A 79 -9.50 -7.87 -20.06
C PHE A 79 -9.70 -8.75 -18.83
N ASP A 80 -8.68 -8.85 -17.96
CA ASP A 80 -8.70 -9.68 -16.76
C ASP A 80 -8.91 -8.84 -15.49
N ARG A 81 -9.96 -9.19 -14.75
CA ARG A 81 -10.34 -8.47 -13.51
C ARG A 81 -9.29 -8.58 -12.41
N LYS A 82 -8.63 -9.72 -12.27
CA LYS A 82 -7.62 -9.93 -11.23
C LYS A 82 -6.40 -9.05 -11.50
N GLU A 83 -5.98 -8.97 -12.76
CA GLU A 83 -4.85 -8.12 -13.16
C GLU A 83 -5.21 -6.62 -13.07
N ALA A 84 -6.44 -6.24 -13.42
CA ALA A 84 -6.95 -4.88 -13.17
C ALA A 84 -6.87 -4.49 -11.68
N HIS A 85 -7.29 -5.39 -10.79
CA HIS A 85 -7.21 -5.17 -9.35
C HIS A 85 -5.76 -5.05 -8.87
N ARG A 86 -4.83 -5.86 -9.39
CA ARG A 86 -3.40 -5.77 -9.04
C ARG A 86 -2.79 -4.43 -9.45
N VAL A 87 -3.08 -3.96 -10.65
CA VAL A 87 -2.63 -2.63 -11.12
C VAL A 87 -3.19 -1.52 -10.25
N THR A 88 -4.49 -1.59 -9.94
CA THR A 88 -5.18 -0.62 -9.07
C THR A 88 -4.57 -0.59 -7.68
N LEU A 89 -4.38 -1.75 -7.05
CA LEU A 89 -3.78 -1.86 -5.72
C LEU A 89 -2.37 -1.26 -5.69
N ARG A 90 -1.52 -1.61 -6.67
CA ARG A 90 -0.16 -1.04 -6.78
C ARG A 90 -0.19 0.49 -6.83
N ASN A 91 -1.08 1.07 -7.64
CA ASN A 91 -1.22 2.51 -7.75
C ASN A 91 -1.70 3.17 -6.44
N LEU A 92 -2.64 2.54 -5.73
CA LEU A 92 -3.15 3.05 -4.45
C LEU A 92 -2.09 3.00 -3.35
N LEU A 93 -1.33 1.90 -3.26
CA LEU A 93 -0.23 1.75 -2.31
C LEU A 93 0.84 2.83 -2.52
N GLN A 94 1.25 3.04 -3.77
CA GLN A 94 2.26 4.03 -4.11
C GLN A 94 1.80 5.47 -3.87
N ARG A 95 0.49 5.75 -3.88
CA ARG A 95 -0.08 7.03 -3.45
C ARG A 95 -0.03 7.22 -1.93
N LYS A 96 -0.01 6.12 -1.17
CA LYS A 96 0.18 6.11 0.28
C LYS A 96 1.64 6.05 0.72
N GLY A 97 2.58 6.09 -0.23
CA GLY A 97 4.02 6.03 0.06
C GLY A 97 4.60 4.61 0.10
N TYR A 98 3.79 3.59 -0.16
CA TYR A 98 4.24 2.20 -0.18
C TYR A 98 4.60 1.74 -1.59
N GLU A 99 5.77 1.15 -1.77
CA GLU A 99 6.18 0.63 -3.08
C GLU A 99 5.25 -0.49 -3.57
N ASN A 100 4.89 -1.40 -2.66
CA ASN A 100 4.11 -2.60 -2.90
C ASN A 100 3.51 -3.12 -1.57
N LEU A 101 2.78 -4.24 -1.64
CA LEU A 101 2.13 -4.83 -0.46
C LEU A 101 3.13 -5.37 0.56
N GLU A 102 4.28 -5.87 0.10
CA GLU A 102 5.33 -6.40 0.98
C GLU A 102 5.88 -5.30 1.89
N ALA A 103 6.07 -4.08 1.39
CA ALA A 103 6.48 -2.94 2.20
C ALA A 103 5.50 -2.65 3.37
N VAL A 104 4.19 -2.76 3.12
CA VAL A 104 3.16 -2.60 4.16
C VAL A 104 3.26 -3.72 5.20
N LEU A 105 3.41 -4.96 4.75
CA LEU A 105 3.50 -6.12 5.64
C LEU A 105 4.77 -6.04 6.50
N GLN A 106 5.90 -5.64 5.92
CA GLN A 106 7.15 -5.48 6.65
C GLN A 106 7.04 -4.40 7.74
N GLU A 107 6.47 -3.23 7.45
CA GLU A 107 6.22 -2.21 8.47
C GLU A 107 5.32 -2.75 9.60
N GLY A 108 4.25 -3.45 9.23
CA GLY A 108 3.36 -4.09 10.20
C GLY A 108 4.07 -5.12 11.10
N VAL A 109 4.94 -5.95 10.52
CA VAL A 109 5.75 -6.93 11.27
C VAL A 109 6.72 -6.23 12.22
N GLN A 110 7.41 -5.17 11.76
CA GLN A 110 8.34 -4.43 12.63
C GLN A 110 7.60 -3.77 13.80
N ARG A 111 6.46 -3.14 13.52
CA ARG A 111 5.62 -2.55 14.57
C ARG A 111 5.13 -3.59 15.56
N GLY A 112 4.61 -4.72 15.06
CA GLY A 112 4.13 -5.81 15.91
C GLY A 112 5.23 -6.44 16.77
N LYS A 113 6.46 -6.53 16.26
CA LYS A 113 7.62 -6.96 17.04
C LYS A 113 7.95 -5.99 18.17
N ALA A 114 8.03 -4.69 17.87
CA ALA A 114 8.32 -3.68 18.88
C ALA A 114 7.23 -3.63 19.97
N GLU A 115 5.94 -3.68 19.59
CA GLU A 115 4.82 -3.75 20.53
C GLU A 115 4.87 -5.05 21.37
N GLY A 116 5.24 -6.17 20.75
CA GLY A 116 5.40 -7.47 21.42
C GLY A 116 6.56 -7.48 22.43
N GLU A 117 7.69 -6.86 22.10
CA GLU A 117 8.85 -6.72 22.99
C GLU A 117 8.49 -5.89 24.22
N LEU A 118 7.82 -4.74 24.04
CA LEU A 118 7.34 -3.91 25.16
C LEU A 118 6.38 -4.70 26.07
N ALA A 119 5.39 -5.38 25.48
CA ALA A 119 4.43 -6.19 26.23
C ALA A 119 5.11 -7.34 27.00
N ALA A 120 6.14 -7.95 26.40
CA ALA A 120 6.93 -8.98 27.05
C ALA A 120 7.74 -8.43 28.23
N SER A 121 8.43 -7.29 28.06
CA SER A 121 9.19 -6.64 29.15
C SER A 121 8.29 -6.20 30.30
N ILE A 122 7.12 -5.62 30.01
CA ILE A 122 6.10 -5.27 31.03
C ILE A 122 5.67 -6.51 31.81
N LYS A 123 5.33 -7.59 31.09
CA LYS A 123 4.92 -8.85 31.71
C LYS A 123 6.04 -9.42 32.58
N ALA A 124 7.26 -9.44 32.08
CA ALA A 124 8.43 -9.94 32.80
C ALA A 124 8.67 -9.14 34.09
N LEU A 125 8.62 -7.81 34.03
CA LEU A 125 8.77 -6.93 35.19
C LEU A 125 7.70 -7.21 36.26
N LEU A 126 6.42 -7.20 35.88
CA LEU A 126 5.32 -7.47 36.82
C LEU A 126 5.40 -8.89 37.40
N SER A 127 5.78 -9.88 36.60
CA SER A 127 5.98 -11.26 37.07
C SER A 127 7.15 -11.36 38.05
N THR A 128 8.27 -10.70 37.79
CA THR A 128 9.42 -10.66 38.71
C THR A 128 9.04 -10.02 40.05
N LEU A 129 8.34 -8.88 40.04
CA LEU A 129 7.88 -8.23 41.27
C LEU A 129 6.95 -9.13 42.08
N ALA A 130 6.03 -9.83 41.42
CA ALA A 130 5.15 -10.78 42.08
C ALA A 130 5.91 -11.97 42.68
N ILE A 131 6.89 -12.54 41.96
CA ILE A 131 7.74 -13.64 42.44
C ILE A 131 8.57 -13.21 43.66
N ARG A 132 9.07 -11.97 43.65
CA ARG A 132 9.80 -11.39 44.79
C ARG A 132 8.91 -10.97 45.95
N GLY A 133 7.58 -11.07 45.81
CA GLY A 133 6.64 -10.65 46.84
C GLY A 133 6.58 -9.13 47.05
N ILE A 134 7.02 -8.33 46.07
CA ILE A 134 6.95 -6.87 46.13
C ILE A 134 5.54 -6.44 45.69
N PRO A 135 4.71 -5.87 46.58
CA PRO A 135 3.36 -5.46 46.23
C PRO A 135 3.40 -4.30 45.23
N VAL A 136 2.57 -4.39 44.19
CA VAL A 136 2.42 -3.33 43.18
C VAL A 136 0.98 -2.86 43.21
N ASP A 137 0.77 -1.61 43.59
CA ASP A 137 -0.56 -0.98 43.58
C ASP A 137 -1.09 -0.75 42.15
N ALA A 138 -2.35 -0.34 42.06
CA ALA A 138 -3.02 -0.15 40.79
C ALA A 138 -2.39 0.98 39.95
N GLU A 139 -1.94 2.06 40.61
CA GLU A 139 -1.34 3.22 39.96
C GLU A 139 0.01 2.86 39.33
N THR A 140 0.88 2.20 40.10
CA THR A 140 2.18 1.73 39.62
C THR A 140 2.04 0.69 38.51
N ARG A 141 1.04 -0.20 38.63
CA ARG A 141 0.77 -1.18 37.57
C ARG A 141 0.33 -0.50 36.27
N ALA A 142 -0.47 0.57 36.34
CA ALA A 142 -0.84 1.37 35.18
C ALA A 142 0.41 2.07 34.60
N ARG A 143 1.22 2.72 35.45
CA ARG A 143 2.48 3.35 35.06
C ARG A 143 3.41 2.40 34.29
N ILE A 144 3.56 1.15 34.74
CA ILE A 144 4.38 0.16 34.04
C ILE A 144 3.77 -0.21 32.68
N ARG A 145 2.44 -0.42 32.63
CA ARG A 145 1.75 -0.85 31.41
C ARG A 145 1.70 0.22 30.33
N ASP A 146 1.62 1.48 30.73
CA ASP A 146 1.57 2.63 29.82
C ASP A 146 2.97 3.15 29.47
N CYS A 147 4.03 2.49 29.97
CA CYS A 147 5.40 2.80 29.59
C CYS A 147 5.70 2.28 28.18
N HIS A 148 6.02 3.20 27.27
CA HIS A 148 6.40 2.91 25.90
C HIS A 148 7.91 3.05 25.64
N ASP A 149 8.71 3.27 26.69
CA ASP A 149 10.17 3.31 26.62
C ASP A 149 10.75 1.95 27.02
N ALA A 150 11.22 1.21 26.01
CA ALA A 150 11.84 -0.10 26.21
C ALA A 150 13.05 -0.04 27.14
N LYS A 151 13.90 1.00 27.04
CA LYS A 151 15.10 1.12 27.87
C LYS A 151 14.73 1.37 29.33
N GLN A 152 13.68 2.14 29.56
CA GLN A 152 13.16 2.39 30.89
C GLN A 152 12.59 1.10 31.51
N LEU A 153 11.80 0.34 30.74
CA LEU A 153 11.29 -0.96 31.17
C LEU A 153 12.40 -1.96 31.48
N ASP A 154 13.45 -2.02 30.66
CA ASP A 154 14.60 -2.89 30.89
C ASP A 154 15.39 -2.48 32.13
N ALA A 155 15.57 -1.17 32.37
CA ALA A 155 16.21 -0.66 33.57
C ALA A 155 15.40 -0.98 34.84
N TRP A 156 14.08 -0.82 34.79
CA TRP A 156 13.19 -1.24 35.88
C TRP A 156 13.23 -2.75 36.08
N PHE A 157 13.22 -3.53 35.00
CA PHE A 157 13.35 -4.99 35.09
C PHE A 157 14.65 -5.39 35.79
N ALA A 158 15.80 -4.85 35.38
CA ALA A 158 17.09 -5.15 35.98
C ALA A 158 17.12 -4.79 37.48
N LYS A 159 16.56 -3.63 37.86
CA LYS A 159 16.45 -3.22 39.27
C LYS A 159 15.50 -4.13 40.05
N ALA A 160 14.37 -4.52 39.46
CA ALA A 160 13.39 -5.41 40.09
C ALA A 160 13.98 -6.79 40.42
N VAL A 161 15.01 -7.26 39.71
CA VAL A 161 15.68 -8.53 40.03
C VAL A 161 16.35 -8.48 41.41
N VAL A 162 16.88 -7.33 41.83
CA VAL A 162 17.66 -7.18 43.08
C VAL A 162 16.99 -6.33 44.15
N ALA A 163 15.92 -5.60 43.80
CA ALA A 163 15.23 -4.69 44.71
C ALA A 163 14.65 -5.41 45.94
N ASP A 164 14.74 -4.74 47.09
CA ASP A 164 14.07 -5.17 48.32
C ASP A 164 12.72 -4.45 48.48
N ARG A 165 12.56 -3.27 47.87
CA ARG A 165 11.31 -2.50 47.89
C ARG A 165 10.96 -1.96 46.51
N LEU A 166 9.68 -1.62 46.33
CA LEU A 166 9.16 -1.12 45.06
C LEU A 166 9.83 0.19 44.63
N GLU A 167 10.17 1.07 45.57
CA GLU A 167 10.80 2.36 45.26
C GLU A 167 12.18 2.18 44.62
N ASP A 168 12.92 1.13 44.99
CA ASP A 168 14.27 0.84 44.47
C ASP A 168 14.26 0.57 42.96
N VAL A 169 13.14 0.07 42.46
CA VAL A 169 12.91 -0.21 41.03
C VAL A 169 12.84 1.07 40.22
N PHE A 170 12.25 2.12 40.80
CA PHE A 170 11.95 3.38 40.12
C PHE A 170 12.92 4.51 40.42
N ARG A 171 13.89 4.32 41.34
CA ARG A 171 14.93 5.33 41.59
C ARG A 171 15.67 5.67 40.32
N GLU A 172 15.91 6.96 40.09
CA GLU A 172 16.82 7.41 39.05
C GLU A 172 18.25 6.97 39.40
N GLY A 173 19.02 6.59 38.38
CA GLY A 173 20.44 6.22 38.52
C GLY A 173 21.32 7.39 38.11
#